data_AF-A0A8D8ZY04-F1
#
_entry.id   AF-A0A8D8ZY04-F1
#
_cell.length_a   1.000
_cell.length_b   1.000
_cell.length_c   1.000
_cell.angle_alpha   90.00
_cell.angle_beta   90.00
_cell.angle_gamma   90.00
#
_symmetry.space_group_name_H-M   'P 1'
#
loop_
_entity.id
_entity.type
_entity.pdbx_description
1 polymer ?
#
loop_
_entity_poly.entity_id
_entity_poly.type
_entity_poly.pdbx_seq_one_letter_code
_entity_poly.pdbx_strand_id
1 'polypeptide(L)'
;MTTRRRRLGSESEQFSHGSIVTPQHSFIAENPSLSAGYYPDNKTNSFRSFPIEEHNMPRERTLEFNNVIRSLQGRNIVRAVAAKDVRKAQFVQNYGEFMLIAKTIGKNISSTYAKLEKLTLLAKRKSLFNDKPTEIQELTYIIKEDLNSLNQQIAKLQQVAHHQRNVISTGHQHLLSHSSSVVLALQSKLASMSTEFKNVLEVRTENLKQAKSRREQYSGGGAPSSLPPATMSGPHHQGSVLLADEQCAIDMSDPQQQQQKQQRQLMLYEDQTDQFVQSRAETMQNIE
;
A
#
# COMPACT_ATOMS: atom_id res chain seq x y z
N MET A 1 41.94 -48.04 -15.99
CA MET A 1 43.23 -47.80 -15.33
C MET A 1 43.20 -46.42 -14.68
N THR A 2 43.41 -46.39 -13.35
CA THR A 2 44.10 -45.37 -12.52
C THR A 2 43.72 -43.88 -12.60
N THR A 3 43.57 -43.08 -11.54
CA THR A 3 43.29 -43.23 -10.10
C THR A 3 42.93 -41.83 -9.56
N ARG A 4 42.09 -41.79 -8.53
CA ARG A 4 41.56 -40.67 -7.75
C ARG A 4 42.61 -39.97 -6.87
N ARG A 5 42.50 -38.66 -6.60
CA ARG A 5 42.72 -38.12 -5.23
C ARG A 5 42.02 -36.78 -4.97
N ARG A 6 41.10 -36.82 -3.99
CA ARG A 6 40.54 -35.69 -3.24
C ARG A 6 41.62 -35.05 -2.36
N ARG A 7 41.45 -33.77 -2.01
CA ARG A 7 41.92 -33.23 -0.73
C ARG A 7 40.76 -32.47 -0.05
N LEU A 8 40.51 -32.87 1.20
CA LEU A 8 39.69 -32.24 2.22
C LEU A 8 40.61 -31.93 3.41
N GLY A 9 40.21 -30.96 4.23
CA GLY A 9 40.66 -30.72 5.61
C GLY A 9 41.37 -29.37 5.80
N SER A 10 41.24 -28.64 6.91
CA SER A 10 40.33 -28.68 8.08
C SER A 10 40.67 -27.45 8.97
N GLU A 11 39.68 -26.91 9.68
CA GLU A 11 39.71 -26.18 10.98
C GLU A 11 40.54 -24.87 11.11
N SER A 12 40.05 -23.77 11.69
CA SER A 12 39.51 -23.64 13.05
C SER A 12 38.90 -22.24 13.30
N GLU A 13 37.97 -22.16 14.26
CA GLU A 13 37.21 -20.99 14.72
C GLU A 13 38.04 -19.95 15.49
N GLN A 14 37.63 -18.66 15.43
CA GLN A 14 37.72 -17.73 16.56
C GLN A 14 36.77 -16.52 16.38
N PHE A 15 36.06 -16.22 17.47
CA PHE A 15 35.07 -15.15 17.70
C PHE A 15 35.63 -13.72 17.56
N SER A 16 34.80 -12.74 17.16
CA SER A 16 34.49 -11.51 17.95
C SER A 16 33.59 -10.50 17.19
N HIS A 17 32.81 -9.76 17.96
CA HIS A 17 31.77 -8.76 17.66
C HIS A 17 32.22 -7.56 16.78
N GLY A 18 31.26 -6.93 16.07
CA GLY A 18 31.42 -5.53 15.63
C GLY A 18 30.39 -5.02 14.63
N SER A 19 29.67 -3.96 15.03
CA SER A 19 28.48 -3.34 14.44
C SER A 19 28.56 -2.74 13.01
N ILE A 20 27.37 -2.65 12.42
CA ILE A 20 26.92 -1.88 11.25
C ILE A 20 27.29 -0.39 11.35
N VAL A 21 27.84 0.22 10.29
CA VAL A 21 27.69 1.67 9.99
C VAL A 21 27.72 1.92 8.46
N THR A 22 26.65 2.53 7.96
CA THR A 22 26.44 3.16 6.64
C THR A 22 27.14 4.52 6.55
N PRO A 23 27.68 4.96 5.40
CA PRO A 23 28.01 6.37 5.20
C PRO A 23 26.90 7.10 4.41
N GLN A 24 26.22 8.02 5.10
CA GLN A 24 25.48 9.13 4.49
C GLN A 24 26.48 10.08 3.80
N HIS A 25 26.27 10.38 2.51
CA HIS A 25 26.94 11.50 1.86
C HIS A 25 26.08 12.76 2.00
N SER A 26 26.34 13.53 3.06
CA SER A 26 25.91 14.92 3.20
C SER A 26 27.09 15.82 2.80
N PHE A 27 26.98 16.51 1.67
CA PHE A 27 27.94 17.56 1.28
C PHE A 27 27.63 18.84 2.08
N ILE A 28 28.40 19.08 3.13
CA ILE A 28 28.53 20.41 3.76
C ILE A 28 29.77 21.05 3.13
N ALA A 29 29.59 22.21 2.49
CA ALA A 29 30.67 23.02 1.97
C ALA A 29 31.32 23.81 3.13
N GLU A 30 32.56 23.45 3.49
CA GLU A 30 33.42 24.29 4.33
C GLU A 30 34.19 25.29 3.46
N ASN A 31 34.09 26.57 3.81
CA ASN A 31 34.88 27.66 3.25
C ASN A 31 36.31 27.64 3.81
N PRO A 32 37.37 27.63 2.98
CA PRO A 32 38.70 27.97 3.46
C PRO A 32 38.92 29.48 3.37
N SER A 33 39.20 30.08 4.53
CA SER A 33 39.64 31.45 4.74
C SER A 33 40.89 31.80 3.90
N LEU A 34 40.80 32.87 3.12
CA LEU A 34 41.90 33.46 2.36
C LEU A 34 42.90 34.17 3.30
N SER A 35 44.15 33.72 3.28
CA SER A 35 45.30 34.39 3.89
C SER A 35 45.72 35.60 3.06
N ALA A 36 45.78 36.77 3.69
CA ALA A 36 46.17 38.03 3.07
C ALA A 36 47.71 38.15 2.96
N GLY A 37 48.23 37.95 1.75
CA GLY A 37 49.60 38.30 1.39
C GLY A 37 49.68 39.76 0.93
N TYR A 38 50.41 40.59 1.68
CA TYR A 38 50.74 41.96 1.31
C TYR A 38 51.67 41.99 0.08
N TYR A 39 51.26 42.70 -0.97
CA TYR A 39 52.16 43.25 -2.00
C TYR A 39 51.89 44.76 -2.15
N PRO A 40 52.93 45.58 -2.30
CA PRO A 40 52.78 47.03 -2.23
C PRO A 40 52.21 47.61 -3.52
N ASP A 41 51.40 48.64 -3.29
CA ASP A 41 50.71 49.52 -4.22
C ASP A 41 51.68 50.27 -5.15
N ASN A 42 51.39 50.27 -6.45
CA ASN A 42 51.92 51.28 -7.35
C ASN A 42 50.86 51.68 -8.37
N LYS A 43 50.26 52.84 -8.10
CA LYS A 43 49.22 53.50 -8.89
C LYS A 43 49.68 53.76 -10.32
N THR A 44 48.87 53.32 -11.29
CA THR A 44 48.56 54.14 -12.47
C THR A 44 47.09 53.96 -12.84
N ASN A 45 46.42 55.09 -12.97
CA ASN A 45 45.00 55.23 -13.27
C ASN A 45 44.75 54.92 -14.76
N SER A 46 43.92 53.94 -15.07
CA SER A 46 43.33 53.82 -16.42
C SER A 46 41.94 53.21 -16.30
N PHE A 47 40.93 54.03 -16.54
CA PHE A 47 39.55 53.61 -16.75
C PHE A 47 39.51 52.52 -17.83
N ARG A 48 39.25 51.28 -17.44
CA ARG A 48 38.77 50.23 -18.34
C ARG A 48 37.36 49.85 -17.94
N SER A 49 36.41 50.25 -18.77
CA SER A 49 35.05 49.74 -18.77
C SER A 49 35.08 48.21 -18.90
N PHE A 50 34.60 47.50 -17.88
CA PHE A 50 34.35 46.06 -17.97
C PHE A 50 33.15 45.84 -18.91
N PRO A 51 33.25 45.00 -19.95
CA PRO A 51 32.09 44.58 -20.72
C PRO A 51 31.17 43.81 -19.78
N ILE A 52 29.87 44.14 -19.80
CA ILE A 52 28.85 43.33 -19.15
C ILE A 52 28.85 41.99 -19.89
N GLU A 53 29.46 40.96 -19.31
CA GLU A 53 29.32 39.59 -19.79
C GLU A 53 27.83 39.23 -19.76
N GLU A 54 27.25 39.10 -20.95
CA GLU A 54 25.96 38.45 -21.16
C GLU A 54 25.96 37.13 -20.41
N HIS A 55 25.20 37.07 -19.31
CA HIS A 55 24.92 35.83 -18.63
C HIS A 55 24.35 34.86 -19.66
N ASN A 56 25.13 33.84 -19.98
CA ASN A 56 24.80 32.76 -20.89
C ASN A 56 23.66 31.95 -20.26
N MET A 57 22.42 32.45 -20.42
CA MET A 57 21.21 31.75 -20.01
C MET A 57 21.18 30.41 -20.75
N PRO A 58 20.79 29.31 -20.08
CA PRO A 58 20.65 28.02 -20.74
C PRO A 58 19.72 28.18 -21.95
N ARG A 59 20.29 28.11 -23.16
CA ARG A 59 19.50 28.16 -24.39
C ARG A 59 18.54 26.98 -24.41
N GLU A 60 17.28 27.23 -24.75
CA GLU A 60 16.28 26.19 -25.00
C GLU A 60 16.66 25.39 -26.25
N ARG A 61 17.37 24.26 -26.04
CA ARG A 61 17.84 23.37 -27.12
C ARG A 61 16.78 22.40 -27.62
N THR A 62 15.55 22.52 -27.13
CA THR A 62 14.40 21.72 -27.52
C THR A 62 14.16 21.75 -29.05
N LEU A 63 14.39 22.90 -29.70
CA LEU A 63 14.23 23.02 -31.16
C LEU A 63 15.33 22.29 -31.95
N GLU A 64 16.58 22.39 -31.51
CA GLU A 64 17.71 21.63 -32.09
C GLU A 64 17.46 20.13 -31.98
N PHE A 65 17.00 19.67 -30.81
CA PHE A 65 16.63 18.28 -30.58
C PHE A 65 15.52 17.81 -31.53
N ASN A 66 14.43 18.58 -31.65
CA ASN A 66 13.33 18.25 -32.56
C ASN A 66 13.79 18.17 -34.03
N ASN A 67 14.67 19.07 -34.47
CA ASN A 67 15.22 19.07 -35.82
C ASN A 67 16.11 17.84 -36.08
N VAL A 68 16.92 17.44 -35.08
CA VAL A 68 17.74 16.22 -35.16
C VAL A 68 16.86 14.96 -35.22
N ILE A 69 15.80 14.87 -34.42
CA ILE A 69 14.86 13.74 -34.44
C ILE A 69 14.19 13.60 -35.82
N ARG A 70 13.70 14.71 -36.40
CA ARG A 70 13.08 14.72 -37.73
C ARG A 70 14.05 14.24 -38.82
N SER A 71 15.32 14.67 -38.73
CA SER A 71 16.39 14.24 -39.65
C SER A 71 16.73 12.74 -39.51
N LEU A 72 16.73 12.21 -38.28
CA LEU A 72 16.95 10.78 -38.03
C LEU A 72 15.76 9.92 -38.50
N GLN A 73 14.53 10.38 -38.30
CA GLN A 73 13.33 9.67 -38.78
C GLN A 73 13.38 9.48 -40.30
N GLY A 74 13.73 10.52 -41.06
CA GLY A 74 13.86 10.42 -42.53
C GLY A 74 14.92 9.41 -42.99
N ARG A 75 16.02 9.23 -42.24
CA ARG A 75 17.11 8.28 -42.55
C ARG A 75 16.80 6.84 -42.12
N ASN A 76 16.11 6.67 -40.99
CA ASN A 76 15.76 5.35 -40.46
C ASN A 76 14.58 4.71 -41.22
N ILE A 77 13.64 5.50 -41.74
CA ILE A 77 12.52 4.98 -42.54
C ILE A 77 13.03 4.28 -43.81
N VAL A 78 14.01 4.87 -44.52
CA VAL A 78 14.57 4.27 -45.75
C VAL A 78 15.35 2.97 -45.47
N ARG A 79 16.06 2.87 -44.33
CA ARG A 79 16.75 1.63 -43.92
C ARG A 79 15.81 0.57 -43.34
N ALA A 80 14.76 0.97 -42.64
CA ALA A 80 13.79 0.06 -42.02
C ALA A 80 12.86 -0.61 -43.05
N VAL A 81 12.56 0.07 -44.17
CA VAL A 81 11.81 -0.53 -45.29
C VAL A 81 12.66 -1.55 -46.05
N ALA A 82 13.98 -1.39 -46.09
CA ALA A 82 14.91 -2.30 -46.78
C ALA A 82 15.34 -3.55 -45.98
N ALA A 83 15.24 -3.51 -44.64
CA ALA A 83 15.59 -4.61 -43.76
C ALA A 83 14.40 -4.98 -42.86
N LYS A 84 13.44 -5.74 -43.41
CA LYS A 84 12.39 -6.38 -42.60
C LYS A 84 12.98 -7.55 -41.82
N ASP A 85 13.74 -7.21 -40.79
CA ASP A 85 14.38 -8.15 -39.89
C ASP A 85 13.28 -8.76 -39.00
N VAL A 86 12.65 -9.84 -39.50
CA VAL A 86 11.45 -10.49 -38.91
C VAL A 86 11.62 -10.75 -37.41
N ARG A 87 12.85 -11.08 -36.98
CA ARG A 87 13.19 -11.32 -35.57
C ARG A 87 13.09 -10.05 -34.72
N LYS A 88 13.52 -8.89 -35.24
CA LYS A 88 13.38 -7.60 -34.54
C LYS A 88 11.92 -7.17 -34.48
N ALA A 89 11.15 -7.38 -35.55
CA ALA A 89 9.73 -7.09 -35.58
C ALA A 89 8.97 -7.93 -34.53
N GLN A 90 9.21 -9.24 -34.47
CA GLN A 90 8.59 -10.11 -33.45
C GLN A 90 8.99 -9.71 -32.02
N PHE A 91 10.25 -9.34 -31.80
CA PHE A 91 10.69 -8.87 -30.49
C PHE A 91 9.97 -7.59 -30.03
N VAL A 92 9.86 -6.59 -30.91
CA VAL A 92 9.16 -5.34 -30.60
C VAL A 92 7.67 -5.60 -30.30
N GLN A 93 7.04 -6.52 -31.02
CA GLN A 93 5.66 -6.92 -30.75
C GLN A 93 5.52 -7.60 -29.38
N ASN A 94 6.38 -8.57 -29.06
CA ASN A 94 6.36 -9.28 -27.77
C ASN A 94 6.63 -8.32 -26.59
N TYR A 95 7.52 -7.35 -26.76
CA TYR A 95 7.77 -6.31 -25.75
C TYR A 95 6.57 -5.35 -25.60
N GLY A 96 5.92 -5.00 -26.71
CA GLY A 96 4.68 -4.22 -26.70
C GLY A 96 3.54 -4.93 -25.95
N GLU A 97 3.40 -6.24 -26.15
CA GLU A 97 2.44 -7.07 -25.40
C GLU A 97 2.73 -7.06 -23.90
N PHE A 98 4.00 -7.27 -23.51
CA PHE A 98 4.42 -7.17 -22.12
C PHE A 98 4.08 -5.81 -21.49
N MET A 99 4.35 -4.71 -22.19
CA MET A 99 4.03 -3.36 -21.73
C MET A 99 2.52 -3.13 -21.60
N LEU A 100 1.71 -3.67 -22.51
CA LEU A 100 0.25 -3.55 -22.47
C LEU A 100 -0.33 -4.28 -21.25
N ILE A 101 0.16 -5.49 -20.97
CA ILE A 101 -0.25 -6.28 -19.80
C ILE A 101 0.20 -5.54 -18.53
N ALA A 102 1.46 -5.10 -18.45
CA ALA A 102 1.97 -4.37 -17.30
C ALA A 102 1.17 -3.08 -17.01
N LYS A 103 0.78 -2.33 -18.05
CA LYS A 103 -0.07 -1.14 -17.92
C LYS A 103 -1.45 -1.49 -17.35
N THR A 104 -2.05 -2.58 -17.80
CA THR A 104 -3.35 -3.04 -17.31
C THR A 104 -3.27 -3.44 -15.84
N ILE A 105 -2.23 -4.19 -15.45
CA ILE A 105 -1.97 -4.55 -14.06
C ILE A 105 -1.80 -3.29 -13.20
N GLY A 106 -1.02 -2.31 -13.67
CA GLY A 106 -0.82 -1.04 -12.95
C GLY A 106 -2.12 -0.26 -12.71
N LYS A 107 -3.04 -0.27 -13.69
CA LYS A 107 -4.38 0.31 -13.52
C LYS A 107 -5.21 -0.45 -12.49
N ASN A 108 -5.20 -1.77 -12.56
CA ASN A 108 -5.93 -2.63 -11.63
C ASN A 108 -5.41 -2.44 -10.19
N ILE A 109 -4.09 -2.39 -9.99
CA ILE A 109 -3.47 -2.05 -8.69
C ILE A 109 -3.99 -0.71 -8.16
N SER A 110 -4.03 0.31 -9.01
CA SER A 110 -4.51 1.65 -8.60
C SER A 110 -5.98 1.63 -8.22
N SER A 111 -6.81 0.89 -8.98
CA SER A 111 -8.23 0.68 -8.68
C SER A 111 -8.43 -0.03 -7.34
N THR A 112 -7.69 -1.11 -7.09
CA THR A 112 -7.78 -1.87 -5.84
C THR A 112 -7.28 -1.05 -4.65
N TYR A 113 -6.25 -0.20 -4.82
CA TYR A 113 -5.85 0.76 -3.79
C TYR A 113 -6.98 1.72 -3.42
N ALA A 114 -7.72 2.27 -4.39
CA ALA A 114 -8.85 3.15 -4.09
C ALA A 114 -9.97 2.42 -3.31
N LYS A 115 -10.21 1.14 -3.61
CA LYS A 115 -11.14 0.30 -2.82
C LYS A 115 -10.61 0.08 -1.41
N LEU A 116 -9.31 -0.19 -1.27
CA LEU A 116 -8.66 -0.39 0.02
C LEU A 116 -8.71 0.87 0.87
N GLU A 117 -8.44 2.05 0.31
CA GLU A 117 -8.59 3.33 1.02
C GLU A 117 -10.01 3.53 1.56
N LYS A 118 -11.03 3.23 0.73
CA LYS A 118 -12.42 3.28 1.15
C LYS A 118 -12.71 2.29 2.29
N LEU A 119 -12.20 1.06 2.20
CA LEU A 119 -12.31 0.07 3.27
C LEU A 119 -11.62 0.56 4.55
N THR A 120 -10.43 1.15 4.45
CA THR A 120 -9.68 1.72 5.58
C THR A 120 -10.49 2.80 6.29
N LEU A 121 -11.13 3.70 5.53
CA LEU A 121 -11.99 4.74 6.10
C LEU A 121 -13.17 4.14 6.86
N LEU A 122 -13.85 3.13 6.30
CA LEU A 122 -14.95 2.45 6.98
C LEU A 122 -14.48 1.67 8.20
N ALA A 123 -13.35 0.98 8.10
CA ALA A 123 -12.78 0.16 9.16
C ALA A 123 -12.35 0.98 10.39
N LYS A 124 -11.82 2.19 10.17
CA LYS A 124 -11.36 3.10 11.24
C LYS A 124 -12.52 3.88 11.90
N ARG A 125 -13.72 3.93 11.31
CA ARG A 125 -14.87 4.58 11.94
C ARG A 125 -15.34 3.75 13.13
N LYS A 126 -15.30 4.35 14.32
CA LYS A 126 -15.71 3.72 15.59
C LYS A 126 -17.17 4.00 15.99
N SER A 127 -17.97 4.56 15.07
CA SER A 127 -19.36 4.95 15.36
C SER A 127 -20.29 3.74 15.27
N LEU A 128 -21.00 3.44 16.36
CA LEU A 128 -21.93 2.30 16.45
C LEU A 128 -23.18 2.48 15.54
N PHE A 129 -23.56 3.72 15.27
CA PHE A 129 -24.81 4.04 14.56
C PHE A 129 -24.64 4.21 13.05
N ASN A 130 -23.41 4.44 12.60
CA ASN A 130 -23.08 4.64 11.18
C ASN A 130 -22.10 3.56 10.68
N ASP A 131 -22.07 2.42 11.36
CA ASP A 131 -21.32 1.26 10.92
C ASP A 131 -22.04 0.60 9.74
N LYS A 132 -21.28 0.20 8.73
CA LYS A 132 -21.80 -0.38 7.49
C LYS A 132 -21.22 -1.77 7.27
N PRO A 133 -21.68 -2.79 8.03
CA PRO A 133 -21.09 -4.12 8.00
C PRO A 133 -21.15 -4.75 6.59
N THR A 134 -22.25 -4.57 5.87
CA THR A 134 -22.43 -5.09 4.49
C THR A 134 -21.43 -4.48 3.50
N GLU A 135 -21.30 -3.15 3.47
CA GLU A 135 -20.37 -2.47 2.56
C GLU A 135 -18.91 -2.87 2.85
N ILE A 136 -18.58 -3.06 4.13
CA ILE A 136 -17.26 -3.55 4.54
C ILE A 136 -17.05 -5.00 4.08
N GLN A 137 -18.05 -5.86 4.19
CA GLN A 137 -17.97 -7.26 3.74
C GLN A 137 -17.78 -7.36 2.22
N GLU A 138 -18.57 -6.61 1.46
CA GLU A 138 -18.48 -6.55 0.00
C GLU A 138 -17.12 -6.04 -0.45
N LEU A 139 -16.63 -4.94 0.12
CA LEU A 139 -15.29 -4.42 -0.19
C LEU A 139 -14.19 -5.41 0.19
N THR A 140 -14.32 -6.11 1.31
CA THR A 140 -13.37 -7.16 1.70
C THR A 140 -13.33 -8.28 0.66
N TYR A 141 -14.50 -8.74 0.18
CA TYR A 141 -14.59 -9.79 -0.82
C TYR A 141 -14.00 -9.34 -2.17
N ILE A 142 -14.40 -8.16 -2.67
CA ILE A 142 -13.91 -7.62 -3.94
C ILE A 142 -12.39 -7.44 -3.90
N ILE A 143 -11.83 -6.90 -2.80
CA ILE A 143 -10.37 -6.72 -2.68
C ILE A 143 -9.66 -8.07 -2.63
N LYS A 144 -10.21 -9.08 -1.95
CA LYS A 144 -9.66 -10.44 -1.95
C LYS A 144 -9.62 -11.04 -3.36
N GLU A 145 -10.68 -10.87 -4.15
CA GLU A 145 -10.72 -11.33 -5.54
C GLU A 145 -9.74 -10.55 -6.42
N ASP A 146 -9.69 -9.23 -6.28
CA ASP A 146 -8.77 -8.36 -7.00
C ASP A 146 -7.31 -8.74 -6.74
N LEU A 147 -6.92 -9.00 -5.47
CA LEU A 147 -5.58 -9.44 -5.09
C LEU A 147 -5.21 -10.78 -5.74
N ASN A 148 -6.13 -11.75 -5.72
CA ASN A 148 -5.93 -13.04 -6.38
C ASN A 148 -5.76 -12.89 -7.89
N SER A 149 -6.63 -12.08 -8.52
CA SER A 149 -6.56 -11.78 -9.95
C SER A 149 -5.26 -11.07 -10.32
N LEU A 150 -4.82 -10.09 -9.54
CA LEU A 150 -3.56 -9.38 -9.73
C LEU A 150 -2.36 -10.32 -9.59
N ASN A 151 -2.37 -11.20 -8.59
CA ASN A 151 -1.29 -12.18 -8.40
C ASN A 151 -1.17 -13.12 -9.63
N GLN A 152 -2.30 -13.62 -10.15
CA GLN A 152 -2.32 -14.41 -11.38
C GLN A 152 -1.83 -13.63 -12.60
N GLN A 153 -2.24 -12.37 -12.75
CA GLN A 153 -1.80 -11.52 -13.87
C GLN A 153 -0.31 -11.23 -13.81
N ILE A 154 0.25 -10.99 -12.61
CA ILE A 154 1.69 -10.78 -12.41
C ILE A 154 2.47 -12.07 -12.71
N ALA A 155 1.97 -13.23 -12.29
CA ALA A 155 2.58 -14.52 -12.62
C ALA A 155 2.63 -14.75 -14.15
N LYS A 156 1.54 -14.45 -14.86
CA LYS A 156 1.52 -14.49 -16.34
C LYS A 156 2.50 -13.50 -16.96
N LEU A 157 2.55 -12.26 -16.45
CA LEU A 157 3.51 -11.24 -16.92
C LEU A 157 4.96 -11.71 -16.73
N GLN A 158 5.26 -12.38 -15.63
CA GLN A 158 6.58 -12.97 -15.37
C GLN A 158 6.92 -14.07 -16.38
N GLN A 159 5.97 -14.93 -16.75
CA GLN A 159 6.17 -15.93 -17.81
C GLN A 159 6.49 -15.29 -19.15
N VAL A 160 5.78 -14.22 -19.52
CA VAL A 160 6.05 -13.43 -20.74
C VAL A 160 7.46 -12.83 -20.71
N ALA A 161 7.89 -12.29 -19.58
CA ALA A 161 9.25 -11.77 -19.40
C ALA A 161 10.33 -12.86 -19.53
N HIS A 162 10.09 -14.06 -18.98
CA HIS A 162 11.00 -15.20 -19.14
C HIS A 162 11.07 -15.69 -20.58
N HIS A 163 9.93 -15.74 -21.28
CA HIS A 163 9.90 -16.11 -22.70
C HIS A 163 10.74 -15.14 -23.55
N GLN A 164 10.63 -13.83 -23.30
CA GLN A 164 11.47 -12.83 -23.96
C GLN A 164 12.97 -13.04 -23.70
N ARG A 165 13.35 -13.45 -22.49
CA ARG A 165 14.76 -13.74 -22.15
C ARG A 165 15.35 -14.86 -23.00
N ASN A 166 14.56 -15.90 -23.29
CA ASN A 166 15.00 -17.07 -24.05
C ASN A 166 15.18 -16.78 -25.55
N VAL A 167 14.49 -15.76 -26.08
CA VAL A 167 14.52 -15.41 -27.51
C VAL A 167 15.67 -14.45 -27.86
N ILE A 168 16.26 -13.76 -26.87
CA ILE A 168 17.26 -12.73 -27.10
C ILE A 168 18.68 -13.28 -27.01
N SER A 169 19.43 -13.20 -28.11
CA SER A 169 20.90 -13.27 -28.09
C SER A 169 21.48 -11.85 -28.09
N THR A 170 22.41 -11.60 -27.16
CA THR A 170 23.37 -10.48 -27.05
C THR A 170 22.97 -9.16 -27.74
N GLY A 171 22.47 -8.18 -26.96
CA GLY A 171 22.27 -6.80 -27.44
C GLY A 171 21.13 -6.02 -26.76
N HIS A 172 20.19 -6.70 -26.10
CA HIS A 172 18.98 -6.07 -25.51
C HIS A 172 18.90 -6.24 -23.98
N GLN A 173 20.05 -6.30 -23.30
CA GLN A 173 20.12 -6.55 -21.84
C GLN A 173 19.37 -5.49 -21.02
N HIS A 174 19.39 -4.23 -21.46
CA HIS A 174 18.67 -3.15 -20.79
C HIS A 174 17.15 -3.41 -20.76
N LEU A 175 16.56 -3.93 -21.84
CA LEU A 175 15.13 -4.20 -21.91
C LEU A 175 14.73 -5.39 -21.03
N LEU A 176 15.57 -6.43 -20.96
CA LEU A 176 15.39 -7.56 -20.04
C LEU A 176 15.49 -7.13 -18.57
N SER A 177 16.44 -6.25 -18.25
CA SER A 177 16.54 -5.65 -16.91
C SER A 177 15.28 -4.86 -16.60
N HIS A 178 14.81 -4.04 -17.55
CA HIS A 178 13.60 -3.25 -17.38
C HIS A 178 12.36 -4.12 -17.14
N SER A 179 12.14 -5.17 -17.94
CA SER A 179 11.00 -6.07 -17.74
C SER A 179 11.05 -6.73 -16.36
N SER A 180 12.23 -7.14 -15.91
CA SER A 180 12.42 -7.69 -14.56
C SER A 180 12.10 -6.63 -13.49
N SER A 181 12.64 -5.42 -13.60
CA SER A 181 12.38 -4.33 -12.67
C SER A 181 10.89 -3.97 -12.58
N VAL A 182 10.17 -3.99 -13.70
CA VAL A 182 8.72 -3.75 -13.73
C VAL A 182 7.97 -4.83 -12.96
N VAL A 183 8.27 -6.11 -13.19
CA VAL A 183 7.64 -7.22 -12.46
C VAL A 183 7.90 -7.09 -10.96
N LEU A 184 9.15 -6.84 -10.54
CA LEU A 184 9.48 -6.64 -9.13
C LEU A 184 8.74 -5.44 -8.52
N ALA A 185 8.63 -4.32 -9.24
CA ALA A 185 7.90 -3.16 -8.74
C ALA A 185 6.40 -3.43 -8.57
N LEU A 186 5.80 -4.19 -9.49
CA LEU A 186 4.39 -4.61 -9.39
C LEU A 186 4.19 -5.59 -8.23
N GLN A 187 5.09 -6.55 -8.04
CA GLN A 187 5.08 -7.48 -6.91
C GLN A 187 5.20 -6.75 -5.57
N SER A 188 6.14 -5.80 -5.47
CA SER A 188 6.31 -4.99 -4.27
C SER A 188 5.05 -4.19 -3.93
N LYS A 189 4.41 -3.56 -4.93
CA LYS A 189 3.13 -2.85 -4.74
C LYS A 189 2.02 -3.79 -4.29
N LEU A 190 1.90 -4.98 -4.89
CA LEU A 190 0.90 -5.97 -4.49
C LEU A 190 1.14 -6.44 -3.05
N ALA A 191 2.39 -6.77 -2.69
CA ALA A 191 2.74 -7.17 -1.33
C ALA A 191 2.40 -6.08 -0.30
N SER A 192 2.76 -4.82 -0.59
CA SER A 192 2.38 -3.69 0.28
C SER A 192 0.86 -3.54 0.42
N MET A 193 0.11 -3.74 -0.67
CA MET A 193 -1.35 -3.71 -0.64
C MET A 193 -1.94 -4.85 0.21
N SER A 194 -1.43 -6.08 0.08
CA SER A 194 -1.86 -7.22 0.90
C SER A 194 -1.60 -6.99 2.38
N THR A 195 -0.44 -6.44 2.75
CA THR A 195 -0.11 -6.08 4.13
C THR A 195 -1.06 -5.02 4.68
N GLU A 196 -1.31 -3.94 3.93
CA GLU A 196 -2.24 -2.89 4.35
C GLU A 196 -3.67 -3.43 4.49
N PHE A 197 -4.11 -4.30 3.56
CA PHE A 197 -5.40 -4.97 3.65
C PHE A 197 -5.55 -5.81 4.92
N LYS A 198 -4.52 -6.59 5.27
CA LYS A 198 -4.48 -7.33 6.54
C LYS A 198 -4.59 -6.40 7.76
N ASN A 199 -3.80 -5.34 7.81
CA ASN A 199 -3.84 -4.36 8.90
C ASN A 199 -5.23 -3.73 9.07
N VAL A 200 -5.90 -3.42 7.96
CA VAL A 200 -7.25 -2.84 7.98
C VAL A 200 -8.28 -3.82 8.54
N LEU A 201 -8.18 -5.10 8.19
CA LEU A 201 -9.05 -6.14 8.75
C LEU A 201 -8.77 -6.35 10.25
N GLU A 202 -7.52 -6.31 10.69
CA GLU A 202 -7.15 -6.36 12.11
C GLU A 202 -7.77 -5.23 12.91
N VAL A 203 -7.60 -3.98 12.46
CA VAL A 203 -8.20 -2.80 13.09
C VAL A 203 -9.71 -2.95 13.21
N ARG A 204 -10.35 -3.48 12.17
CA ARG A 204 -11.80 -3.65 12.16
C ARG A 204 -12.27 -4.77 13.10
N THR A 205 -11.55 -5.88 13.17
CA THR A 205 -11.80 -6.96 14.13
C THR A 205 -11.68 -6.45 15.57
N GLU A 206 -10.63 -5.68 15.86
CA GLU A 206 -10.44 -5.06 17.17
C GLU A 206 -11.56 -4.07 17.51
N ASN A 207 -11.99 -3.25 16.55
CA ASN A 207 -13.12 -2.34 16.74
C ASN A 207 -14.43 -3.08 17.07
N LEU A 208 -14.70 -4.23 16.43
CA LEU A 208 -15.87 -5.05 16.74
C LEU A 208 -15.77 -5.68 18.12
N LYS A 209 -14.59 -6.18 18.50
CA LYS A 209 -14.34 -6.73 19.84
C LYS A 209 -14.57 -5.66 20.92
N GLN A 210 -14.10 -4.44 20.72
CA GLN A 210 -14.35 -3.31 21.62
C GLN A 210 -15.83 -2.92 21.67
N ALA A 211 -16.55 -3.00 20.55
CA ALA A 211 -17.99 -2.78 20.52
C ALA A 211 -18.76 -3.86 21.30
N LYS A 212 -18.40 -5.14 21.11
CA LYS A 212 -18.96 -6.28 21.86
C LYS A 212 -18.68 -6.15 23.36
N SER A 213 -17.44 -5.88 23.75
CA SER A 213 -17.06 -5.69 25.16
C SER A 213 -17.81 -4.52 25.82
N ARG A 214 -17.96 -3.38 25.14
CA ARG A 214 -18.78 -2.27 25.65
C ARG A 214 -20.24 -2.67 25.77
N ARG A 215 -20.79 -3.37 24.77
CA ARG A 215 -22.17 -3.86 24.83
C ARG A 215 -22.36 -4.79 26.03
N GLU A 216 -21.48 -5.75 26.26
CA GLU A 216 -21.52 -6.65 27.41
C GLU A 216 -21.46 -5.89 28.75
N GLN A 217 -20.59 -4.87 28.86
CA GLN A 217 -20.49 -4.03 30.06
C GLN A 217 -21.79 -3.27 30.37
N TYR A 218 -22.55 -2.86 29.35
CA TYR A 218 -23.78 -2.08 29.52
C TYR A 218 -25.08 -2.90 29.35
N SER A 219 -25.03 -4.10 28.77
CA SER A 219 -26.17 -5.00 28.55
C SER A 219 -26.18 -6.20 29.49
N GLY A 220 -25.03 -6.58 30.05
CA GLY A 220 -24.89 -7.64 31.05
C GLY A 220 -25.10 -7.16 32.49
N GLY A 221 -25.15 -5.84 32.69
CA GLY A 221 -25.57 -5.24 33.95
C GLY A 221 -27.09 -5.23 34.01
N GLY A 222 -27.70 -6.23 34.67
CA GLY A 222 -28.93 -5.96 35.39
C GLY A 222 -28.70 -4.68 36.19
N ALA A 223 -29.65 -3.74 36.13
CA ALA A 223 -29.58 -2.47 36.85
C ALA A 223 -28.95 -2.72 38.22
N PRO A 224 -27.97 -1.90 38.68
CA PRO A 224 -27.39 -2.11 39.98
C PRO A 224 -28.54 -2.26 40.98
N SER A 225 -28.66 -3.45 41.57
CA SER A 225 -29.62 -3.74 42.64
C SER A 225 -29.37 -2.87 43.89
N SER A 226 -28.36 -1.99 43.82
CA SER A 226 -28.12 -0.84 44.68
C SER A 226 -28.64 0.47 44.05
N LEU A 227 -29.91 0.53 43.65
CA LEU A 227 -30.63 1.79 43.80
C LEU A 227 -30.82 1.97 45.32
N PRO A 228 -30.49 3.14 45.90
CA PRO A 228 -30.64 3.35 47.33
C PRO A 228 -32.10 3.03 47.74
N PRO A 229 -32.33 2.32 48.88
CA PRO A 229 -33.67 1.92 49.33
C PRO A 229 -34.65 3.07 49.55
N ALA A 230 -34.21 4.33 49.44
CA ALA A 230 -34.98 5.53 49.69
C ALA A 230 -36.08 5.83 48.65
N THR A 231 -36.25 5.03 47.60
CA THR A 231 -37.33 5.22 46.61
C THR A 231 -38.48 4.23 46.73
N MET A 232 -38.42 3.27 47.66
CA MET A 232 -39.46 2.22 47.83
C MET A 232 -40.40 2.47 49.01
N SER A 233 -40.25 3.59 49.74
CA SER A 233 -41.01 3.89 50.96
C SER A 233 -41.45 5.35 51.05
N GLY A 234 -42.00 5.89 49.96
CA GLY A 234 -42.69 7.18 49.94
C GLY A 234 -44.00 7.11 49.14
N PRO A 235 -45.10 7.77 49.56
CA PRO A 235 -46.42 7.62 48.92
C PRO A 235 -46.55 8.22 47.52
N HIS A 236 -45.47 8.70 46.90
CA HIS A 236 -45.52 9.41 45.62
C HIS A 236 -44.50 8.81 44.66
N HIS A 237 -45.01 7.99 43.73
CA HIS A 237 -44.25 7.46 42.60
C HIS A 237 -43.85 8.64 41.68
N GLN A 238 -42.65 9.19 41.84
CA GLN A 238 -42.03 10.02 40.81
C GLN A 238 -40.54 9.69 40.75
N GLY A 239 -40.25 8.45 40.36
CA GLY A 239 -38.94 8.06 39.88
C GLY A 239 -38.85 8.35 38.39
N SER A 240 -37.95 9.26 38.01
CA SER A 240 -37.49 9.52 36.63
C SER A 240 -38.52 10.07 35.62
N VAL A 241 -38.48 11.40 35.42
CA VAL A 241 -39.24 12.12 34.38
C VAL A 241 -38.87 11.68 32.95
N LEU A 242 -37.71 11.04 32.74
CA LEU A 242 -37.29 10.57 31.42
C LEU A 242 -37.92 9.24 30.97
N LEU A 243 -38.71 8.58 31.84
CA LEU A 243 -39.36 7.30 31.54
C LEU A 243 -40.90 7.39 31.53
N ALA A 244 -41.46 8.53 31.88
CA ALA A 244 -42.91 8.71 32.02
C ALA A 244 -43.63 8.92 30.67
N ASP A 245 -42.92 9.31 29.61
CA ASP A 245 -43.56 9.78 28.36
C ASP A 245 -43.87 8.67 27.35
N GLU A 246 -43.50 7.42 27.63
CA GLU A 246 -43.84 6.25 26.77
C GLU A 246 -44.84 5.27 27.42
N GLN A 247 -45.40 5.59 28.58
CA GLN A 247 -46.41 4.76 29.23
C GLN A 247 -47.83 5.23 28.87
N CYS A 248 -48.13 5.25 27.57
CA CYS A 248 -49.50 5.28 27.06
C CYS A 248 -49.77 4.09 26.12
N ALA A 249 -49.38 2.90 26.54
CA ALA A 249 -49.88 1.63 26.01
C ALA A 249 -49.92 0.62 27.15
N ILE A 250 -51.07 0.51 27.82
CA ILE A 250 -51.35 -0.54 28.80
C ILE A 250 -51.51 -1.84 28.03
N ASP A 251 -50.42 -2.59 27.84
CA ASP A 251 -50.43 -3.96 27.34
C ASP A 251 -50.23 -4.93 28.52
N MET A 252 -51.26 -5.73 28.83
CA MET A 252 -51.22 -6.76 29.89
C MET A 252 -50.50 -8.03 29.39
N SER A 253 -49.21 -7.94 29.07
CA SER A 253 -48.38 -9.11 28.79
C SER A 253 -47.37 -9.36 29.93
N ASP A 254 -47.21 -10.64 30.28
CA ASP A 254 -46.41 -11.14 31.41
C ASP A 254 -44.94 -10.65 31.32
N PRO A 255 -44.41 -9.93 32.31
CA PRO A 255 -43.04 -9.36 32.27
C PRO A 255 -41.94 -10.41 32.06
N GLN A 256 -42.19 -11.69 32.40
CA GLN A 256 -41.24 -12.78 32.09
C GLN A 256 -41.10 -13.05 30.59
N GLN A 257 -42.19 -12.97 29.80
CA GLN A 257 -42.12 -13.22 28.35
C GLN A 257 -41.44 -12.07 27.60
N GLN A 258 -41.61 -10.84 28.08
CA GLN A 258 -41.00 -9.66 27.46
C GLN A 258 -39.47 -9.67 27.65
N GLN A 259 -38.98 -10.03 28.84
CA GLN A 259 -37.56 -10.17 29.12
C GLN A 259 -36.93 -11.32 28.31
N GLN A 260 -37.63 -12.45 28.17
CA GLN A 260 -37.17 -13.58 27.37
C GLN A 260 -37.13 -13.27 25.87
N LYS A 261 -38.06 -12.46 25.34
CA LYS A 261 -38.01 -11.95 23.96
C LYS A 261 -36.80 -11.07 23.71
N GLN A 262 -36.48 -10.17 24.65
CA GLN A 262 -35.35 -9.26 24.53
C GLN A 262 -34.01 -10.02 24.56
N GLN A 263 -33.90 -11.04 25.43
CA GLN A 263 -32.72 -11.90 25.51
C GLN A 263 -32.52 -12.75 24.24
N ARG A 264 -33.60 -13.28 23.66
CA ARG A 264 -33.54 -13.99 22.37
C ARG A 264 -33.06 -13.09 21.23
N GLN A 265 -33.53 -11.85 21.20
CA GLN A 265 -33.13 -10.89 20.17
C GLN A 265 -31.65 -10.51 20.32
N LEU A 266 -31.16 -10.32 21.55
CA LEU A 266 -29.74 -10.05 21.81
C LEU A 266 -28.83 -11.18 21.31
N MET A 267 -29.23 -12.45 21.50
CA MET A 267 -28.48 -13.63 21.08
C MET A 267 -28.34 -13.72 19.55
N LEU A 268 -29.41 -13.42 18.80
CA LEU A 268 -29.39 -13.36 17.33
C LEU A 268 -28.43 -12.29 16.78
N TYR A 269 -28.35 -11.14 17.45
CA TYR A 269 -27.38 -10.10 17.09
C TYR A 269 -25.94 -10.53 17.38
N GLU A 270 -25.72 -11.29 18.46
CA GLU A 270 -24.39 -11.73 18.87
C GLU A 270 -23.81 -12.75 17.88
N ASP A 271 -24.62 -13.74 17.50
CA ASP A 271 -24.26 -14.78 16.53
C ASP A 271 -23.82 -14.20 15.17
N GLN A 272 -24.55 -13.17 14.70
CA GLN A 272 -24.23 -12.47 13.45
C GLN A 272 -22.87 -11.75 13.51
N THR A 273 -22.53 -11.15 14.66
CA THR A 273 -21.20 -10.53 14.86
C THR A 273 -20.08 -11.56 14.90
N ASP A 274 -20.30 -12.70 15.57
CA ASP A 274 -19.27 -13.72 15.73
C ASP A 274 -18.97 -14.41 14.40
N GLN A 275 -19.99 -14.71 13.60
CA GLN A 275 -19.83 -15.23 12.23
C GLN A 275 -19.00 -14.28 11.36
N PHE A 276 -19.22 -12.97 11.50
CA PHE A 276 -18.49 -11.96 10.74
C PHE A 276 -17.03 -11.82 11.16
N VAL A 277 -16.73 -11.92 12.46
CA VAL A 277 -15.36 -11.93 12.98
C VAL A 277 -14.61 -13.16 12.48
N GLN A 278 -15.26 -14.33 12.47
CA GLN A 278 -14.66 -15.57 12.00
C GLN A 278 -14.33 -15.53 10.50
N SER A 279 -15.24 -15.03 9.66
CA SER A 279 -15.01 -14.87 8.21
C SER A 279 -13.82 -13.94 7.91
N ARG A 280 -13.61 -12.90 8.73
CA ARG A 280 -12.42 -12.05 8.62
C ARG A 280 -11.14 -12.77 8.98
N ALA A 281 -11.14 -13.51 10.09
CA ALA A 281 -9.96 -14.25 10.53
C ALA A 281 -9.51 -15.27 9.46
N GLU A 282 -10.47 -15.98 8.87
CA GLU A 282 -10.21 -16.90 7.76
C GLU A 282 -9.65 -16.16 6.53
N THR A 283 -10.22 -15.00 6.19
CA THR A 283 -9.71 -14.19 5.08
C THR A 283 -8.28 -13.73 5.33
N MET A 284 -7.95 -13.30 6.55
CA MET A 284 -6.58 -12.91 6.93
C MET A 284 -5.56 -14.05 6.81
N GLN A 285 -5.98 -15.28 7.11
CA GLN A 285 -5.12 -16.46 6.97
C GLN A 285 -4.86 -16.83 5.50
N ASN A 286 -5.82 -16.54 4.62
CA ASN A 286 -5.80 -16.95 3.21
C ASN A 286 -5.23 -15.88 2.26
N ILE A 287 -4.59 -14.81 2.77
CA ILE A 287 -3.97 -13.73 1.98
C ILE A 287 -2.45 -13.97 1.74
N GLU A 288 -1.84 -14.95 2.40
CA GLU A 288 -0.47 -15.43 2.11
C GLU A 288 -0.39 -16.23 0.81
#